data_AF-A0A7Y9FP09-F1
#
_entry.id   AF-A0A7Y9FP09-F1
#
_cell.length_a   1.000
_cell.length_b   1.000
_cell.length_c   1.000
_cell.angle_alpha   90.00
_cell.angle_beta   90.00
_cell.angle_gamma   90.00
#
_symmetry.space_group_name_H-M   'P 1'
#
loop_
_entity.id
_entity.type
_entity.pdbx_description
1 polymer ?
#
loop_
_entity_poly.entity_id
_entity_poly.type
_entity_poly.pdbx_seq_one_letter_code
_entity_poly.pdbx_strand_id
1 'polypeptide(L)'
;MPHSDGTVSITVNGAHKRVNAGLSLAELATELGLVPEKVAVERNLEVVPRSTLKDVRVEDGDDIEIVHFVGGGDHQKPIADDSWTVAGRTFRSRLIVGTGKYKDFAQNAAALEASGAEIVTVAVRRVNVSDPKAPMLTDFIDPKKVTYLPNTAGCFDAESAIRTLRLAREAGGWDLVKLEVLGEAKTLYPDMHETLRATEILANEGFKPMVYCVDDPIAAKRLENAGAVAIMPLGAPIGSGLGIQNRITIRLIVEGAGVPVLVDAGVGTASDAAVAMELGCDGVLMNTAIAEAKDPVMMAAAMRSAVEAGRLAYRAGRMGQRRYADPSSPLAGLI
;
A
#
# COMPACT_ATOMS: atom_id res chain seq x y z
N MET A 1 36.10 -24.64 47.53
CA MET A 1 35.86 -25.90 48.28
C MET A 1 34.38 -25.94 48.56
N PRO A 2 33.66 -27.04 48.32
CA PRO A 2 32.22 -27.10 48.56
C PRO A 2 31.90 -26.75 50.02
N HIS A 3 30.77 -26.08 50.23
CA HIS A 3 30.25 -25.77 51.55
C HIS A 3 29.90 -27.07 52.29
N SER A 4 29.76 -27.01 53.62
CA SER A 4 29.49 -28.18 54.46
C SER A 4 28.17 -28.91 54.13
N ASP A 5 27.29 -28.29 53.33
CA ASP A 5 26.03 -28.83 52.82
C ASP A 5 26.14 -29.46 51.41
N GLY A 6 27.35 -29.55 50.84
CA GLY A 6 27.58 -30.11 49.51
C GLY A 6 27.26 -29.17 48.35
N THR A 7 27.03 -27.88 48.62
CA THR A 7 26.76 -26.87 47.59
C THR A 7 28.00 -26.03 47.26
N VAL A 8 27.94 -25.33 46.13
CA VAL A 8 28.89 -24.28 45.73
C VAL A 8 28.11 -22.97 45.51
N SER A 9 28.74 -21.85 45.82
CA SER A 9 28.18 -20.51 45.61
C SER A 9 28.71 -19.93 44.30
N ILE A 10 27.82 -19.49 43.42
CA ILE A 10 28.14 -18.93 42.10
C ILE A 10 27.33 -17.66 41.84
N THR A 11 27.70 -16.93 40.78
CA THR A 11 26.90 -15.85 40.20
C THR A 11 26.46 -16.27 38.80
N VAL A 12 25.18 -16.10 38.49
CA VAL A 12 24.63 -16.36 37.15
C VAL A 12 23.89 -15.13 36.65
N ASN A 13 24.36 -14.51 35.58
CA ASN A 13 23.85 -13.26 35.01
C ASN A 13 23.69 -12.17 36.08
N GLY A 14 24.72 -12.01 36.93
CA GLY A 14 24.73 -11.07 38.05
C GLY A 14 23.91 -11.48 39.29
N ALA A 15 23.22 -12.62 39.29
CA ALA A 15 22.44 -13.10 40.43
C ALA A 15 23.17 -14.22 41.20
N HIS A 16 23.33 -14.03 42.52
CA HIS A 16 23.90 -15.08 43.38
C HIS A 16 23.00 -16.31 43.48
N LYS A 17 23.59 -17.49 43.32
CA LYS A 17 22.93 -18.80 43.45
C LYS A 17 23.81 -19.77 44.24
N ARG A 18 23.15 -20.68 44.97
CA ARG A 18 23.78 -21.91 45.46
C ARG A 18 23.27 -23.08 44.63
N VAL A 19 24.20 -23.92 44.18
CA VAL A 19 23.91 -25.11 43.38
C VAL A 19 24.69 -26.30 43.91
N ASN A 20 24.27 -27.52 43.59
CA ASN A 20 24.96 -28.73 44.05
C ASN A 20 26.38 -28.80 43.46
N ALA A 21 27.36 -29.18 44.28
CA ALA A 21 28.71 -29.38 43.79
C ALA A 21 28.76 -30.49 42.72
N GLY A 22 29.52 -30.28 41.64
CA GLY A 22 29.72 -31.27 40.57
C GLY A 22 28.79 -31.15 39.36
N LEU A 23 27.84 -30.21 39.37
CA LEU A 23 27.03 -29.85 38.19
C LEU A 23 27.92 -29.43 37.01
N SER A 24 27.58 -29.88 35.81
CA SER A 24 28.10 -29.31 34.57
C SER A 24 27.36 -28.03 34.17
N LEU A 25 27.93 -27.22 33.29
CA LEU A 25 27.26 -26.03 32.75
C LEU A 25 25.97 -26.40 31.99
N ALA A 26 25.93 -27.57 31.33
CA ALA A 26 24.71 -28.07 30.67
C ALA A 26 23.61 -28.43 31.69
N GLU A 27 23.96 -29.08 32.79
CA GLU A 27 23.02 -29.42 33.86
C GLU A 27 22.53 -28.14 34.57
N LEU A 28 23.43 -27.18 34.82
CA LEU A 28 23.07 -25.86 35.37
C LEU A 28 22.05 -25.14 34.47
N ALA A 29 22.30 -25.06 33.16
CA ALA A 29 21.35 -24.46 32.21
C ALA A 29 19.98 -25.16 32.26
N THR A 30 19.98 -26.50 32.38
CA THR A 30 18.75 -27.29 32.49
C THR A 30 18.00 -27.01 33.80
N GLU A 31 18.69 -26.91 34.94
CA GLU A 31 18.10 -26.54 36.24
C GLU A 31 17.48 -25.14 36.22
N LEU A 32 18.02 -24.24 35.40
CA LEU A 32 17.47 -22.89 35.17
C LEU A 32 16.30 -22.86 34.18
N GLY A 33 15.85 -24.03 33.69
CA GLY A 33 14.76 -24.15 32.72
C GLY A 33 15.16 -23.78 31.29
N LEU A 34 16.46 -23.74 31.00
CA LEU A 34 17.02 -23.43 29.68
C LEU A 34 17.39 -24.73 28.95
N VAL A 35 17.40 -24.66 27.62
CA VAL A 35 17.87 -25.76 26.76
C VAL A 35 19.35 -25.53 26.47
N PRO A 36 20.30 -26.38 26.92
CA PRO A 36 21.74 -26.15 26.77
C PRO A 36 22.18 -25.89 25.33
N GLU A 37 21.51 -26.52 24.36
CA GLU A 37 21.79 -26.34 22.94
C GLU A 37 21.32 -24.99 22.39
N LYS A 38 20.46 -24.26 23.12
CA LYS A 38 19.91 -22.96 22.72
C LYS A 38 20.54 -21.77 23.44
N VAL A 39 21.54 -22.01 24.28
CA VAL A 39 22.24 -20.98 25.05
C VAL A 39 23.71 -20.92 24.69
N ALA A 40 24.32 -19.75 24.88
CA ALA A 40 25.77 -19.60 24.98
C ALA A 40 26.11 -19.33 26.44
N VAL A 41 27.22 -19.89 26.90
CA VAL A 41 27.67 -19.76 28.29
C VAL A 41 29.09 -19.21 28.29
N GLU A 42 29.27 -18.12 29.02
CA GLU A 42 30.57 -17.61 29.43
C GLU A 42 30.79 -17.99 30.89
N ARG A 43 32.00 -18.46 31.23
CA ARG A 43 32.41 -18.77 32.60
C ARG A 43 33.68 -17.98 32.89
N ASN A 44 33.64 -17.11 33.89
CA ASN A 44 34.77 -16.29 34.33
C ASN A 44 35.44 -15.52 33.16
N LEU A 45 34.63 -14.89 32.30
CA LEU A 45 35.06 -14.15 31.10
C LEU A 45 35.59 -15.01 29.94
N GLU A 46 35.48 -16.35 30.02
CA GLU A 46 35.81 -17.26 28.93
C GLU A 46 34.56 -17.92 28.35
N VAL A 47 34.33 -17.73 27.05
CA VAL A 47 33.22 -18.37 26.35
C VAL A 47 33.49 -19.88 26.26
N VAL A 48 32.59 -20.67 26.84
CA VAL A 48 32.67 -22.12 26.80
C VAL A 48 32.03 -22.63 25.51
N PRO A 49 32.74 -23.40 24.66
CA PRO A 49 32.15 -23.98 23.46
C PRO A 49 30.90 -24.79 23.78
N ARG A 50 29.82 -24.54 23.04
CA ARG A 50 28.52 -25.22 23.28
C ARG A 50 28.62 -26.75 23.31
N SER A 51 29.54 -27.33 22.54
CA SER A 51 29.77 -28.78 22.48
C SER A 51 30.38 -29.38 23.76
N THR A 52 30.99 -28.56 24.62
CA THR A 52 31.71 -29.00 25.83
C THR A 52 30.98 -28.66 27.13
N LEU A 53 29.77 -28.08 27.06
CA LEU A 53 29.02 -27.66 28.26
C LEU A 53 28.73 -28.80 29.24
N LYS A 54 28.62 -30.04 28.75
CA LYS A 54 28.42 -31.25 29.58
C LYS A 54 29.69 -31.69 30.32
N ASP A 55 30.85 -31.25 29.85
CA ASP A 55 32.16 -31.69 30.34
C ASP A 55 32.76 -30.68 31.35
N VAL A 56 32.39 -29.40 31.24
CA VAL A 56 32.86 -28.33 32.13
C VAL A 56 32.01 -28.30 33.40
N ARG A 57 32.67 -28.43 34.56
CA ARG A 57 32.05 -28.41 35.89
C ARG A 57 31.97 -26.99 36.45
N VAL A 58 30.89 -26.73 37.18
CA VAL A 58 30.69 -25.52 37.97
C VAL A 58 31.51 -25.63 39.25
N GLU A 59 32.27 -24.58 39.56
CA GLU A 59 33.13 -24.48 40.74
C GLU A 59 32.66 -23.35 41.67
N ASP A 60 33.03 -23.45 42.93
CA ASP A 60 32.72 -22.44 43.95
C ASP A 60 33.42 -21.12 43.62
N GLY A 61 32.65 -20.05 43.54
CA GLY A 61 33.10 -18.72 43.16
C GLY A 61 32.95 -18.37 41.67
N ASP A 62 32.46 -19.29 40.83
CA ASP A 62 32.27 -19.02 39.40
C ASP A 62 31.30 -17.85 39.14
N ASP A 63 31.66 -17.02 38.17
CA ASP A 63 30.80 -16.04 37.54
C ASP A 63 30.40 -16.52 36.14
N ILE A 64 29.11 -16.72 35.90
CA ILE A 64 28.59 -17.39 34.71
C ILE A 64 27.58 -16.48 34.01
N GLU A 65 27.79 -16.19 32.73
CA GLU A 65 26.84 -15.48 31.89
C GLU A 65 26.18 -16.48 30.92
N ILE A 66 24.86 -16.61 30.98
CA ILE A 66 24.07 -17.51 30.12
C ILE A 66 23.13 -16.66 29.27
N VAL A 67 23.32 -16.70 27.95
CA VAL A 67 22.57 -15.87 27.01
C VAL A 67 21.84 -16.73 25.99
N HIS A 68 20.72 -16.23 25.49
CA HIS A 68 19.92 -16.86 24.44
C HIS A 68 19.35 -15.81 23.48
N PHE A 69 19.01 -16.22 22.26
CA PHE A 69 18.35 -15.32 21.32
C PHE A 69 16.90 -15.09 21.74
N VAL A 70 16.56 -13.83 22.01
CA VAL A 70 15.18 -13.39 22.26
C VAL A 70 14.56 -12.96 20.92
N GLY A 71 13.42 -13.57 20.56
CA GLY A 71 12.60 -13.16 19.42
C GLY A 71 11.17 -12.93 19.89
N GLY A 72 10.68 -11.69 19.79
CA GLY A 72 9.27 -11.37 20.03
C GLY A 72 8.39 -11.78 18.84
N GLY A 73 7.17 -12.22 19.10
CA GLY A 73 6.20 -12.51 18.05
C GLY A 73 4.90 -13.07 18.61
N ASP A 74 3.82 -12.31 18.49
CA ASP A 74 2.47 -12.79 18.74
C ASP A 74 1.98 -13.58 17.51
N HIS A 75 1.14 -14.60 17.73
CA HIS A 75 0.73 -15.53 16.67
C HIS A 75 0.02 -14.81 15.50
N GLN A 76 0.49 -15.05 14.27
CA GLN A 76 -0.07 -14.48 13.04
C GLN A 76 -1.54 -14.87 12.87
N LYS A 77 -2.41 -13.86 12.71
CA LYS A 77 -3.74 -14.05 12.14
C LYS A 77 -3.63 -14.17 10.62
N PRO A 78 -4.43 -15.04 9.96
CA PRO A 78 -4.51 -15.07 8.50
C PRO A 78 -4.87 -13.69 7.94
N ILE A 79 -4.24 -13.29 6.85
CA ILE A 79 -4.61 -12.07 6.12
C ILE A 79 -5.99 -12.32 5.50
N ALA A 80 -7.02 -11.69 6.04
CA ALA A 80 -8.37 -11.78 5.49
C ALA A 80 -8.45 -11.16 4.09
N ASP A 81 -9.25 -11.77 3.21
CA ASP A 81 -9.56 -11.27 1.86
C ASP A 81 -10.00 -9.80 1.93
N ASP A 82 -9.40 -8.94 1.10
CA ASP A 82 -9.62 -7.48 1.10
C ASP A 82 -10.11 -7.05 -0.28
N SER A 83 -11.35 -6.58 -0.32
CA SER A 83 -11.98 -6.02 -1.51
C SER A 83 -12.48 -4.61 -1.24
N TRP A 84 -12.89 -3.92 -2.30
CA TRP A 84 -13.54 -2.62 -2.20
C TRP A 84 -14.70 -2.52 -3.19
N THR A 85 -15.64 -1.61 -2.93
CA THR A 85 -16.86 -1.49 -3.72
C THR A 85 -17.09 -0.05 -4.12
N VAL A 86 -17.45 0.17 -5.38
CA VAL A 86 -17.92 1.46 -5.91
C VAL A 86 -19.12 1.23 -6.81
N ALA A 87 -20.16 2.05 -6.66
CA ALA A 87 -21.40 1.95 -7.44
C ALA A 87 -22.01 0.54 -7.49
N GLY A 88 -21.94 -0.21 -6.38
CA GLY A 88 -22.49 -1.57 -6.29
C GLY A 88 -21.65 -2.67 -6.95
N ARG A 89 -20.45 -2.35 -7.45
CA ARG A 89 -19.50 -3.31 -8.04
C ARG A 89 -18.32 -3.52 -7.10
N THR A 90 -17.96 -4.76 -6.85
CA THR A 90 -16.85 -5.13 -5.95
C THR A 90 -15.62 -5.55 -6.76
N PHE A 91 -14.46 -5.05 -6.34
CA PHE A 91 -13.16 -5.26 -6.98
C PHE A 91 -12.15 -5.73 -5.94
N ARG A 92 -11.14 -6.48 -6.39
CA ARG A 92 -9.98 -6.90 -5.58
C ARG A 92 -8.78 -5.99 -5.84
N SER A 93 -8.51 -5.70 -7.10
CA SER A 93 -7.45 -4.78 -7.48
C SER A 93 -7.85 -3.35 -7.10
N ARG A 94 -6.96 -2.70 -6.37
CA ARG A 94 -7.06 -1.28 -5.96
C ARG A 94 -6.28 -0.36 -6.92
N LEU A 95 -5.79 -0.90 -8.03
CA LEU A 95 -5.11 -0.17 -9.09
C LEU A 95 -6.05 -0.01 -10.28
N ILE A 96 -6.25 1.24 -10.70
CA ILE A 96 -6.94 1.59 -11.94
C ILE A 96 -5.90 2.13 -12.91
N VAL A 97 -5.90 1.62 -14.15
CA VAL A 97 -4.96 2.06 -15.18
C VAL A 97 -5.66 2.81 -16.31
N GLY A 98 -4.98 3.76 -16.92
CA GLY A 98 -5.44 4.38 -18.17
C GLY A 98 -4.97 3.64 -19.42
N THR A 99 -5.53 4.05 -20.56
CA THR A 99 -5.25 3.45 -21.89
C THR A 99 -4.48 4.36 -22.83
N GLY A 100 -4.13 5.57 -22.39
CA GLY A 100 -3.45 6.57 -23.21
C GLY A 100 -1.93 6.42 -23.18
N LYS A 101 -1.26 6.94 -24.21
CA LYS A 101 0.21 7.14 -24.28
C LYS A 101 1.07 5.88 -24.42
N TYR A 102 0.50 4.69 -24.44
CA TYR A 102 1.22 3.49 -24.85
C TYR A 102 1.62 3.56 -26.33
N LYS A 103 2.66 2.81 -26.70
CA LYS A 103 3.13 2.69 -28.08
C LYS A 103 2.03 2.17 -29.00
N ASP A 104 1.29 1.17 -28.55
CA ASP A 104 0.21 0.51 -29.27
C ASP A 104 -0.75 -0.19 -28.29
N PHE A 105 -1.88 -0.70 -28.80
CA PHE A 105 -2.87 -1.38 -27.97
C PHE A 105 -2.40 -2.73 -27.42
N ALA A 106 -1.42 -3.38 -28.07
CA ALA A 106 -0.87 -4.63 -27.57
C ALA A 106 -0.02 -4.40 -26.30
N GLN A 107 0.80 -3.35 -26.29
CA GLN A 107 1.54 -2.93 -25.10
C GLN A 107 0.59 -2.52 -23.97
N ASN A 108 -0.49 -1.82 -24.29
CA ASN A 108 -1.53 -1.45 -23.33
C ASN A 108 -2.18 -2.68 -22.69
N ALA A 109 -2.62 -3.66 -23.50
CA ALA A 109 -3.19 -4.90 -23.00
C ALA A 109 -2.19 -5.70 -22.13
N ALA A 110 -0.92 -5.76 -22.53
CA ALA A 110 0.12 -6.43 -21.73
C ALA A 110 0.39 -5.72 -20.39
N ALA A 111 0.39 -4.39 -20.38
CA ALA A 111 0.52 -3.61 -19.15
C ALA A 111 -0.70 -3.77 -18.24
N LEU A 112 -1.91 -3.80 -18.80
CA LEU A 112 -3.15 -4.08 -18.06
C LEU A 112 -3.09 -5.45 -17.38
N GLU A 113 -2.72 -6.50 -18.11
CA GLU A 113 -2.55 -7.86 -17.56
C GLU A 113 -1.53 -7.88 -16.40
N ALA A 114 -0.36 -7.27 -16.60
CA ALA A 114 0.69 -7.20 -15.59
C ALA A 114 0.28 -6.40 -14.34
N SER A 115 -0.52 -5.33 -14.53
CA SER A 115 -1.06 -4.53 -13.43
C SER A 115 -2.11 -5.27 -12.60
N GLY A 116 -2.78 -6.28 -13.18
CA GLY A 116 -3.93 -6.94 -12.56
C GLY A 116 -5.11 -6.00 -12.32
N ALA A 117 -5.18 -4.83 -12.98
CA ALA A 117 -6.27 -3.89 -12.83
C ALA A 117 -7.58 -4.46 -13.42
N GLU A 118 -8.67 -4.29 -12.67
CA GLU A 118 -10.01 -4.73 -13.08
C GLU A 118 -10.84 -3.58 -13.69
N ILE A 119 -10.34 -2.34 -13.54
CA ILE A 119 -10.93 -1.12 -14.09
C ILE A 119 -9.90 -0.44 -14.98
N VAL A 120 -10.33 -0.02 -16.17
CA VAL A 120 -9.50 0.71 -17.12
C VAL A 120 -10.19 1.99 -17.57
N THR A 121 -9.48 3.12 -17.54
CA THR A 121 -10.05 4.37 -18.05
C THR A 121 -9.91 4.47 -19.56
N VAL A 122 -10.98 4.93 -20.21
CA VAL A 122 -11.04 5.07 -21.67
C VAL A 122 -11.48 6.48 -22.04
N ALA A 123 -10.69 7.16 -22.87
CA ALA A 123 -11.07 8.47 -23.38
C ALA A 123 -12.09 8.31 -24.52
N VAL A 124 -13.18 9.06 -24.47
CA VAL A 124 -14.17 9.09 -25.55
C VAL A 124 -13.59 9.93 -26.70
N ARG A 125 -13.30 9.30 -27.83
CA ARG A 125 -12.73 9.97 -29.02
C ARG A 125 -13.61 9.76 -30.25
N ARG A 126 -13.46 10.68 -31.21
CA ARG A 126 -14.08 10.53 -32.53
C ARG A 126 -13.49 9.30 -33.23
N VAL A 127 -14.34 8.48 -33.83
CA VAL A 127 -13.91 7.39 -34.71
C VAL A 127 -13.24 8.00 -35.94
N ASN A 128 -12.11 7.44 -36.36
CA ASN A 128 -11.50 7.83 -37.62
C ASN A 128 -12.29 7.22 -38.77
N VAL A 129 -13.23 8.00 -39.32
CA VAL A 129 -14.08 7.57 -40.45
C VAL A 129 -13.32 7.44 -41.78
N SER A 130 -12.07 7.92 -41.85
CA SER A 130 -11.24 7.83 -43.07
C SER A 130 -10.47 6.51 -43.20
N ASP A 131 -10.31 5.76 -42.10
CA ASP A 131 -9.69 4.44 -42.09
C ASP A 131 -10.54 3.43 -41.27
N PRO A 132 -11.48 2.74 -41.93
CA PRO A 132 -12.34 1.75 -41.27
C PRO A 132 -11.59 0.53 -40.70
N LYS A 133 -10.31 0.34 -41.05
CA LYS A 133 -9.48 -0.77 -40.58
C LYS A 133 -8.56 -0.37 -39.42
N ALA A 134 -8.61 0.89 -38.99
CA ALA A 134 -7.84 1.34 -37.85
C ALA A 134 -8.20 0.48 -36.61
N PRO A 135 -7.20 -0.02 -35.87
CA PRO A 135 -7.46 -0.88 -34.72
C PRO A 135 -8.26 -0.12 -33.66
N MET A 136 -9.21 -0.81 -33.01
CA MET A 136 -9.96 -0.27 -31.89
C MET A 136 -9.46 -0.84 -30.57
N LEU A 137 -9.59 -0.07 -29.50
CA LEU A 137 -9.20 -0.52 -28.16
C LEU A 137 -9.91 -1.83 -27.75
N THR A 138 -11.18 -1.97 -28.13
CA THR A 138 -12.01 -3.14 -27.81
C THR A 138 -11.52 -4.43 -28.44
N ASP A 139 -10.68 -4.35 -29.48
CA ASP A 139 -10.09 -5.54 -30.12
C ASP A 139 -8.98 -6.15 -29.25
N PHE A 140 -8.43 -5.36 -28.31
CA PHE A 140 -7.31 -5.75 -27.44
C PHE A 140 -7.71 -5.86 -25.97
N ILE A 141 -8.66 -5.05 -25.52
CA ILE A 141 -9.18 -5.05 -24.15
C ILE A 141 -10.68 -5.28 -24.22
N ASP A 142 -11.14 -6.43 -23.73
CA ASP A 142 -12.55 -6.82 -23.82
C ASP A 142 -13.34 -6.16 -22.67
N PRO A 143 -14.32 -5.26 -22.95
CA PRO A 143 -15.13 -4.63 -21.93
C PRO A 143 -16.06 -5.59 -21.18
N LYS A 144 -16.16 -6.86 -21.61
CA LYS A 144 -16.85 -7.93 -20.85
C LYS A 144 -15.99 -8.55 -19.75
N LYS A 145 -14.66 -8.43 -19.85
CA LYS A 145 -13.70 -8.95 -18.87
C LYS A 145 -13.19 -7.88 -17.93
N VAL A 146 -13.10 -6.64 -18.42
CA VAL A 146 -12.53 -5.50 -17.69
C VAL A 146 -13.56 -4.38 -17.63
N THR A 147 -13.73 -3.76 -16.47
CA THR A 147 -14.67 -2.65 -16.32
C THR A 147 -14.11 -1.40 -16.99
N TYR A 148 -14.82 -0.90 -17.98
CA TYR A 148 -14.47 0.37 -18.62
C TYR A 148 -14.97 1.53 -17.76
N LEU A 149 -14.11 2.54 -17.61
CA LEU A 149 -14.42 3.81 -16.96
C LEU A 149 -14.24 4.94 -17.98
N PRO A 150 -15.28 5.24 -18.79
CA PRO A 150 -15.23 6.34 -19.75
C PRO A 150 -14.95 7.66 -19.04
N ASN A 151 -14.06 8.47 -19.62
CA ASN A 151 -13.67 9.75 -19.05
C ASN A 151 -13.85 10.93 -19.99
N THR A 152 -13.82 12.12 -19.40
CA THR A 152 -13.95 13.42 -20.09
C THR A 152 -12.61 14.12 -20.28
N ALA A 153 -11.51 13.35 -20.40
CA ALA A 153 -10.18 13.94 -20.57
C ALA A 153 -10.15 14.93 -21.75
N GLY A 154 -9.66 16.14 -21.49
CA GLY A 154 -9.62 17.23 -22.46
C GLY A 154 -10.89 18.09 -22.54
N CYS A 155 -11.87 17.89 -21.65
CA CYS A 155 -12.99 18.82 -21.46
C CYS A 155 -12.59 19.96 -20.52
N PHE A 156 -12.92 21.20 -20.91
CA PHE A 156 -12.58 22.42 -20.16
C PHE A 156 -13.80 23.17 -19.61
N ASP A 157 -14.98 22.59 -19.77
CA ASP A 157 -16.24 23.11 -19.25
C ASP A 157 -17.19 21.94 -18.94
N ALA A 158 -18.20 22.20 -18.11
CA ALA A 158 -19.18 21.21 -17.69
C ALA A 158 -19.99 20.69 -18.88
N GLU A 159 -20.32 21.53 -19.85
CA GLU A 159 -21.18 21.18 -20.99
C GLU A 159 -20.53 20.14 -21.90
N SER A 160 -19.25 20.32 -22.22
CA SER A 160 -18.45 19.38 -23.00
C SER A 160 -18.24 18.07 -22.24
N ALA A 161 -18.00 18.11 -20.93
CA ALA A 161 -17.88 16.92 -20.10
C ALA A 161 -19.19 16.11 -20.05
N ILE A 162 -20.31 16.77 -19.76
CA ILE A 162 -21.65 16.15 -19.73
C ILE A 162 -21.99 15.55 -21.09
N ARG A 163 -21.80 16.30 -22.18
CA ARG A 163 -22.04 15.82 -23.55
C ARG A 163 -21.20 14.58 -23.86
N THR A 164 -19.93 14.59 -23.47
CA THR A 164 -19.00 13.47 -23.70
C THR A 164 -19.46 12.20 -23.01
N LEU A 165 -19.92 12.29 -21.75
CA LEU A 165 -20.38 11.11 -21.00
C LEU A 165 -21.77 10.63 -21.45
N ARG A 166 -22.66 11.53 -21.88
CA ARG A 166 -23.90 11.13 -22.56
C ARG A 166 -23.60 10.35 -23.84
N LEU A 167 -22.65 10.80 -24.65
CA LEU A 167 -22.22 10.04 -25.84
C LEU A 167 -21.60 8.69 -25.47
N ALA A 168 -20.80 8.62 -24.40
CA ALA A 168 -20.26 7.35 -23.92
C ALA A 168 -21.37 6.37 -23.54
N ARG A 169 -22.38 6.85 -22.78
CA ARG A 169 -23.53 6.04 -22.39
C ARG A 169 -24.29 5.52 -23.60
N GLU A 170 -24.56 6.35 -24.61
CA GLU A 170 -25.24 5.89 -25.84
C GLU A 170 -24.39 4.90 -26.65
N ALA A 171 -23.07 5.04 -26.63
CA ALA A 171 -22.17 4.19 -27.40
C ALA A 171 -21.98 2.78 -26.80
N GLY A 172 -22.07 2.60 -25.48
CA GLY A 172 -21.84 1.30 -24.87
C GLY A 172 -22.50 1.05 -23.51
N GLY A 173 -23.48 1.86 -23.14
CA GLY A 173 -24.34 1.62 -21.97
C GLY A 173 -23.68 1.91 -20.62
N TRP A 174 -22.57 2.64 -20.59
CA TRP A 174 -21.86 2.92 -19.34
C TRP A 174 -22.52 4.04 -18.53
N ASP A 175 -22.81 3.75 -17.26
CA ASP A 175 -23.30 4.69 -16.25
C ASP A 175 -22.20 5.08 -15.25
N LEU A 176 -21.26 4.18 -14.95
CA LEU A 176 -20.03 4.45 -14.20
C LEU A 176 -19.02 5.20 -15.08
N VAL A 177 -18.62 6.39 -14.64
CA VAL A 177 -17.85 7.35 -15.46
C VAL A 177 -16.81 8.06 -14.61
N LYS A 178 -15.65 8.37 -15.20
CA LYS A 178 -14.66 9.29 -14.62
C LYS A 178 -14.95 10.70 -15.11
N LEU A 179 -15.37 11.59 -14.21
CA LEU A 179 -15.58 12.99 -14.52
C LEU A 179 -14.28 13.77 -14.27
N GLU A 180 -13.83 14.47 -15.30
CA GLU A 180 -12.63 15.31 -15.33
C GLU A 180 -12.94 16.60 -16.10
N VAL A 181 -12.99 17.74 -15.40
CA VAL A 181 -13.19 19.06 -16.02
C VAL A 181 -12.01 19.94 -15.67
N LEU A 182 -11.24 20.34 -16.68
CA LEU A 182 -9.97 21.04 -16.52
C LEU A 182 -10.17 22.56 -16.63
N GLY A 183 -9.44 23.35 -15.84
CA GLY A 183 -9.48 24.81 -15.92
C GLY A 183 -8.65 25.38 -17.08
N GLU A 184 -7.52 24.74 -17.40
CA GLU A 184 -6.71 25.11 -18.57
C GLU A 184 -5.79 23.98 -19.05
N ALA A 185 -5.37 24.07 -20.31
CA ALA A 185 -4.58 23.03 -20.98
C ALA A 185 -3.13 22.92 -20.48
N LYS A 186 -2.57 23.99 -19.89
CA LYS A 186 -1.15 24.02 -19.50
C LYS A 186 -0.90 23.24 -18.22
N THR A 187 -1.69 23.48 -17.18
CA THR A 187 -1.54 22.81 -15.89
C THR A 187 -2.35 21.53 -15.78
N LEU A 188 -3.41 21.39 -16.60
CA LEU A 188 -4.39 20.30 -16.48
C LEU A 188 -4.97 20.21 -15.05
N TYR A 189 -5.04 21.36 -14.36
CA TYR A 189 -5.61 21.45 -13.04
C TYR A 189 -7.15 21.51 -13.15
N PRO A 190 -7.91 20.88 -12.25
CA PRO A 190 -9.37 20.83 -12.39
C PRO A 190 -10.03 22.17 -12.06
N ASP A 191 -11.05 22.53 -12.83
CA ASP A 191 -11.96 23.62 -12.49
C ASP A 191 -13.03 23.09 -11.54
N MET A 192 -12.94 23.46 -10.26
CA MET A 192 -13.84 22.93 -9.24
C MET A 192 -15.26 23.46 -9.33
N HIS A 193 -15.49 24.61 -9.97
CA HIS A 193 -16.85 25.14 -10.17
C HIS A 193 -17.58 24.33 -11.23
N GLU A 194 -16.95 24.16 -12.39
CA GLU A 194 -17.51 23.37 -13.49
C GLU A 194 -17.59 21.88 -13.15
N THR A 195 -16.61 21.35 -12.40
CA THR A 195 -16.63 19.97 -11.92
C THR A 195 -17.84 19.69 -11.01
N LEU A 196 -18.14 20.59 -10.07
CA LEU A 196 -19.29 20.44 -9.17
C LEU A 196 -20.62 20.49 -9.95
N ARG A 197 -20.75 21.47 -10.86
CA ARG A 197 -21.93 21.59 -11.74
C ARG A 197 -22.16 20.34 -12.57
N ALA A 198 -21.11 19.81 -13.20
CA ALA A 198 -21.21 18.59 -13.99
C ALA A 198 -21.54 17.36 -13.13
N THR A 199 -20.98 17.25 -11.92
CA THR A 199 -21.27 16.16 -10.98
C THR A 199 -22.74 16.09 -10.63
N GLU A 200 -23.34 17.21 -10.23
CA GLU A 200 -24.75 17.29 -9.85
C GLU A 200 -25.67 16.90 -11.01
N ILE A 201 -25.43 17.43 -12.21
CA ILE A 201 -26.24 17.12 -13.40
C ILE A 201 -26.13 15.63 -13.76
N LEU A 202 -24.91 15.09 -13.82
CA LEU A 202 -24.68 13.70 -14.19
C LEU A 202 -25.29 12.73 -13.16
N ALA A 203 -25.14 13.02 -11.86
CA ALA A 203 -25.75 12.21 -10.81
C ALA A 203 -27.28 12.19 -10.91
N ASN A 204 -27.91 13.35 -11.16
CA ASN A 204 -29.36 13.45 -11.38
C ASN A 204 -29.83 12.70 -12.65
N GLU A 205 -28.96 12.57 -13.65
CA GLU A 205 -29.18 11.76 -14.86
C GLU A 205 -28.87 10.27 -14.67
N GLY A 206 -28.64 9.83 -13.43
CA GLY A 206 -28.38 8.44 -13.09
C GLY A 206 -26.98 7.94 -13.43
N PHE A 207 -26.04 8.83 -13.80
CA PHE A 207 -24.62 8.44 -13.85
C PHE A 207 -24.11 8.12 -12.45
N LYS A 208 -22.98 7.42 -12.40
CA LYS A 208 -22.20 7.10 -11.20
C LYS A 208 -20.83 7.77 -11.36
N PRO A 209 -20.70 9.06 -11.01
CA PRO A 209 -19.48 9.83 -11.28
C PRO A 209 -18.39 9.49 -10.26
N MET A 210 -17.25 9.00 -10.74
CA MET A 210 -15.98 9.04 -10.01
C MET A 210 -15.28 10.35 -10.40
N VAL A 211 -15.08 11.26 -9.46
CA VAL A 211 -14.77 12.66 -9.81
C VAL A 211 -13.31 13.01 -9.54
N TYR A 212 -12.57 13.37 -10.58
CA TYR A 212 -11.24 13.97 -10.47
C TYR A 212 -11.34 15.38 -9.89
N CYS A 213 -10.57 15.66 -8.83
CA CYS A 213 -10.64 16.93 -8.12
C CYS A 213 -9.29 17.35 -7.53
N VAL A 214 -9.24 18.59 -7.03
CA VAL A 214 -8.14 19.07 -6.19
C VAL A 214 -8.11 18.34 -4.84
N ASP A 215 -7.00 18.45 -4.12
CA ASP A 215 -6.80 17.96 -2.76
C ASP A 215 -7.44 18.86 -1.68
N ASP A 216 -8.65 19.37 -1.94
CA ASP A 216 -9.42 20.20 -0.99
C ASP A 216 -10.50 19.35 -0.28
N PRO A 217 -10.41 19.12 1.04
CA PRO A 217 -11.39 18.35 1.80
C PRO A 217 -12.82 18.90 1.74
N ILE A 218 -12.99 20.22 1.64
CA ILE A 218 -14.31 20.86 1.56
C ILE A 218 -14.89 20.63 0.17
N ALA A 219 -14.08 20.79 -0.88
CA ALA A 219 -14.54 20.55 -2.25
C ALA A 219 -14.88 19.07 -2.47
N ALA A 220 -14.06 18.15 -1.94
CA ALA A 220 -14.35 16.72 -1.92
C ALA A 220 -15.71 16.41 -1.30
N LYS A 221 -16.00 17.01 -0.13
CA LYS A 221 -17.30 16.79 0.53
C LYS A 221 -18.48 17.34 -0.26
N ARG A 222 -18.30 18.47 -0.95
CA ARG A 222 -19.34 19.03 -1.85
C ARG A 222 -19.62 18.11 -3.03
N LEU A 223 -18.59 17.51 -3.63
CA LEU A 223 -18.76 16.54 -4.72
C LEU A 223 -19.48 15.28 -4.26
N GLU A 224 -19.14 14.77 -3.08
CA GLU A 224 -19.85 13.64 -2.46
C GLU A 224 -21.34 13.97 -2.29
N ASN A 225 -21.66 15.13 -1.69
CA ASN A 225 -23.04 15.57 -1.51
C ASN A 225 -23.79 15.79 -2.83
N ALA A 226 -23.08 16.15 -3.91
CA ALA A 226 -23.64 16.31 -5.25
C ALA A 226 -23.90 14.96 -5.96
N GLY A 227 -23.49 13.83 -5.37
CA GLY A 227 -23.77 12.49 -5.89
C GLY A 227 -22.58 11.77 -6.54
N ALA A 228 -21.34 12.25 -6.31
CA ALA A 228 -20.15 11.48 -6.66
C ALA A 228 -20.14 10.13 -5.92
N VAL A 229 -19.88 9.04 -6.64
CA VAL A 229 -19.78 7.69 -6.06
C VAL A 229 -18.37 7.34 -5.60
N ALA A 230 -17.37 8.15 -5.99
CA ALA A 230 -16.01 8.12 -5.49
C ALA A 230 -15.37 9.50 -5.68
N ILE A 231 -14.47 9.87 -4.77
CA ILE A 231 -13.69 11.10 -4.85
C ILE A 231 -12.27 10.76 -5.29
N MET A 232 -11.77 11.46 -6.29
CA MET A 232 -10.45 11.19 -6.86
C MET A 232 -9.54 12.41 -6.78
N PRO A 233 -8.99 12.72 -5.58
CA PRO A 233 -8.12 13.88 -5.43
C PRO A 233 -6.78 13.66 -6.10
N LEU A 234 -6.24 14.72 -6.69
CA LEU A 234 -4.92 14.69 -7.31
C LEU A 234 -3.80 14.53 -6.28
N GLY A 235 -2.77 13.74 -6.63
CA GLY A 235 -1.50 13.75 -5.88
C GLY A 235 -0.64 14.95 -6.26
N ALA A 236 -0.59 15.25 -7.56
CA ALA A 236 0.11 16.35 -8.22
C ALA A 236 -0.47 16.55 -9.64
N PRO A 237 -0.11 17.61 -10.38
CA PRO A 237 -0.59 17.83 -11.75
C PRO A 237 -0.41 16.62 -12.67
N ILE A 238 -1.36 16.44 -13.61
CA ILE A 238 -1.42 15.28 -14.51
C ILE A 238 -0.10 15.11 -15.29
N GLY A 239 0.48 13.90 -15.20
CA GLY A 239 1.71 13.56 -15.93
C GLY A 239 3.00 14.15 -15.36
N SER A 240 2.95 14.84 -14.21
CA SER A 240 4.14 15.44 -13.60
C SER A 240 5.09 14.43 -12.94
N GLY A 241 4.56 13.30 -12.45
CA GLY A 241 5.35 12.26 -11.77
C GLY A 241 5.95 12.71 -10.43
N LEU A 242 5.38 13.74 -9.79
CA LEU A 242 5.90 14.31 -8.54
C LEU A 242 5.47 13.54 -7.28
N GLY A 243 4.55 12.58 -7.41
CA GLY A 243 3.95 11.87 -6.28
C GLY A 243 2.93 12.73 -5.53
N ILE A 244 2.62 12.36 -4.29
CA ILE A 244 1.63 13.07 -3.46
C ILE A 244 2.27 14.26 -2.78
N GLN A 245 1.92 15.48 -3.22
CA GLN A 245 2.50 16.72 -2.68
C GLN A 245 1.97 17.05 -1.28
N ASN A 246 0.69 16.80 -1.05
CA ASN A 246 0.03 17.19 0.19
C ASN A 246 -0.62 15.98 0.85
N ARG A 247 0.18 15.24 1.61
CA ARG A 247 -0.28 14.01 2.29
C ARG A 247 -1.33 14.29 3.36
N ILE A 248 -1.29 15.49 3.96
CA ILE A 248 -2.20 15.89 5.04
C ILE A 248 -3.61 16.04 4.48
N THR A 249 -3.79 16.78 3.38
CA THR A 249 -5.13 16.98 2.80
C THR A 249 -5.72 15.70 2.24
N ILE A 250 -4.91 14.86 1.58
CA ILE A 250 -5.35 13.52 1.16
C ILE A 250 -5.88 12.72 2.35
N ARG A 251 -5.17 12.72 3.48
CA ARG A 251 -5.63 12.04 4.69
C ARG A 251 -6.94 12.61 5.23
N LEU A 252 -7.10 13.93 5.23
CA LEU A 252 -8.35 14.57 5.64
C LEU A 252 -9.53 14.20 4.73
N ILE A 253 -9.30 14.07 3.41
CA ILE A 253 -10.32 13.59 2.46
C ILE A 253 -10.71 12.15 2.77
N VAL A 254 -9.71 11.26 2.94
CA VAL A 254 -9.94 9.84 3.29
C VAL A 254 -10.76 9.71 4.58
N GLU A 255 -10.47 10.50 5.61
CA GLU A 255 -11.18 10.45 6.89
C GLU A 255 -12.59 11.07 6.84
N GLY A 256 -12.82 12.04 5.94
CA GLY A 256 -14.08 12.79 5.84
C GLY A 256 -15.08 12.27 4.80
N ALA A 257 -14.63 11.48 3.82
CA ALA A 257 -15.46 10.97 2.74
C ALA A 257 -16.28 9.74 3.19
N GLY A 258 -17.56 9.72 2.82
CA GLY A 258 -18.43 8.54 2.98
C GLY A 258 -18.39 7.57 1.79
N VAL A 259 -17.63 7.91 0.76
CA VAL A 259 -17.47 7.15 -0.49
C VAL A 259 -16.00 6.84 -0.73
N PRO A 260 -15.66 5.84 -1.58
CA PRO A 260 -14.26 5.50 -1.85
C PRO A 260 -13.41 6.69 -2.29
N VAL A 261 -12.17 6.74 -1.81
CA VAL A 261 -11.20 7.78 -2.15
C VAL A 261 -10.04 7.16 -2.92
N LEU A 262 -9.76 7.66 -4.12
CA LEU A 262 -8.67 7.16 -4.96
C LEU A 262 -7.74 8.30 -5.37
N VAL A 263 -6.44 8.19 -5.06
CA VAL A 263 -5.50 9.18 -5.60
C VAL A 263 -5.44 9.03 -7.11
N ASP A 264 -5.72 10.10 -7.86
CA ASP A 264 -5.71 10.12 -9.32
C ASP A 264 -4.70 11.13 -9.85
N ALA A 265 -3.77 10.67 -10.68
CA ALA A 265 -2.69 11.46 -11.25
C ALA A 265 -1.63 11.95 -10.24
N GLY A 266 -0.55 12.52 -10.79
CA GLY A 266 0.63 12.95 -10.05
C GLY A 266 1.62 11.86 -9.66
N VAL A 267 1.17 10.61 -9.48
CA VAL A 267 2.03 9.44 -9.24
C VAL A 267 3.11 9.32 -10.32
N GLY A 268 4.36 9.11 -9.91
CA GLY A 268 5.50 8.89 -10.82
C GLY A 268 6.13 7.51 -10.69
N THR A 269 6.12 6.92 -9.50
CA THR A 269 6.74 5.61 -9.25
C THR A 269 6.00 4.79 -8.19
N ALA A 270 6.43 3.54 -8.00
CA ALA A 270 5.87 2.57 -7.07
C ALA A 270 5.72 3.13 -5.65
N SER A 271 6.72 3.81 -5.10
CA SER A 271 6.65 4.36 -3.74
C SER A 271 5.52 5.38 -3.56
N ASP A 272 5.15 6.13 -4.59
CA ASP A 272 4.05 7.10 -4.50
C ASP A 272 2.70 6.39 -4.35
N ALA A 273 2.51 5.32 -5.12
CA ALA A 273 1.32 4.48 -5.05
C ALA A 273 1.22 3.78 -3.70
N ALA A 274 2.34 3.28 -3.15
CA ALA A 274 2.38 2.72 -1.81
C ALA A 274 1.99 3.76 -0.75
N VAL A 275 2.53 4.99 -0.84
CA VAL A 275 2.17 6.09 0.08
C VAL A 275 0.68 6.42 -0.02
N ALA A 276 0.08 6.43 -1.20
CA ALA A 276 -1.36 6.66 -1.35
C ALA A 276 -2.18 5.67 -0.52
N MET A 277 -1.82 4.38 -0.61
CA MET A 277 -2.50 3.31 0.13
C MET A 277 -2.21 3.37 1.63
N GLU A 278 -0.98 3.71 2.04
CA GLU A 278 -0.61 3.93 3.45
C GLU A 278 -1.40 5.08 4.10
N LEU A 279 -1.79 6.09 3.31
CA LEU A 279 -2.65 7.19 3.77
C LEU A 279 -4.10 6.74 3.99
N GLY A 280 -4.50 5.57 3.48
CA GLY A 280 -5.81 4.98 3.66
C GLY A 280 -6.73 5.10 2.44
N CYS A 281 -6.21 5.50 1.28
CA CYS A 281 -6.99 5.51 0.05
C CYS A 281 -7.49 4.11 -0.30
N ASP A 282 -8.65 4.04 -0.95
CA ASP A 282 -9.23 2.79 -1.44
C ASP A 282 -8.54 2.28 -2.71
N GLY A 283 -7.91 3.18 -3.45
CA GLY A 283 -7.14 2.82 -4.63
C GLY A 283 -6.31 3.95 -5.20
N VAL A 284 -5.68 3.66 -6.33
CA VAL A 284 -4.86 4.61 -7.08
C VAL A 284 -5.21 4.50 -8.56
N LEU A 285 -5.39 5.64 -9.22
CA LEU A 285 -5.57 5.75 -10.67
C LEU A 285 -4.34 6.38 -11.29
N MET A 286 -3.75 5.71 -12.27
CA MET A 286 -2.59 6.24 -13.00
C MET A 286 -2.58 5.85 -14.48
N ASN A 287 -1.85 6.63 -15.28
CA ASN A 287 -1.62 6.34 -16.69
C ASN A 287 -0.16 6.59 -17.07
N THR A 288 0.25 7.87 -17.03
CA THR A 288 1.56 8.32 -17.52
C THR A 288 2.74 7.59 -16.87
N ALA A 289 2.69 7.35 -15.56
CA ALA A 289 3.76 6.65 -14.83
C ALA A 289 4.07 5.26 -15.40
N ILE A 290 3.04 4.56 -15.89
CA ILE A 290 3.19 3.24 -16.53
C ILE A 290 3.52 3.43 -18.01
N ALA A 291 2.67 4.15 -18.74
CA ALA A 291 2.74 4.22 -20.20
C ALA A 291 4.02 4.86 -20.75
N GLU A 292 4.60 5.84 -20.04
CA GLU A 292 5.83 6.52 -20.44
C GLU A 292 7.09 5.93 -19.77
N ALA A 293 6.96 4.84 -19.00
CA ALA A 293 8.12 4.14 -18.47
C ALA A 293 8.95 3.52 -19.61
N LYS A 294 10.26 3.33 -19.37
CA LYS A 294 11.14 2.61 -20.32
C LYS A 294 10.65 1.18 -20.58
N ASP A 295 10.08 0.55 -19.55
CA ASP A 295 9.38 -0.73 -19.64
C ASP A 295 8.00 -0.61 -18.97
N PRO A 296 6.94 -0.34 -19.76
CA PRO A 296 5.58 -0.17 -19.22
C PRO A 296 5.01 -1.43 -18.56
N VAL A 297 5.38 -2.62 -19.03
CA VAL A 297 4.83 -3.88 -18.49
C VAL A 297 5.47 -4.17 -17.13
N MET A 298 6.78 -3.97 -17.00
CA MET A 298 7.47 -4.07 -15.72
C MET A 298 6.97 -3.00 -14.73
N MET A 299 6.76 -1.77 -15.19
CA MET A 299 6.25 -0.70 -14.33
C MET A 299 4.81 -1.00 -13.87
N ALA A 300 3.96 -1.58 -14.72
CA ALA A 300 2.62 -2.01 -14.34
C ALA A 300 2.65 -3.06 -13.21
N ALA A 301 3.52 -4.07 -13.31
CA ALA A 301 3.71 -5.06 -12.25
C ALA A 301 4.25 -4.42 -10.95
N ALA A 302 5.19 -3.47 -11.06
CA ALA A 302 5.72 -2.75 -9.91
C ALA A 302 4.64 -1.93 -9.18
N MET A 303 3.77 -1.25 -9.93
CA MET A 303 2.65 -0.47 -9.37
C MET A 303 1.63 -1.37 -8.68
N ARG A 304 1.33 -2.54 -9.25
CA ARG A 304 0.49 -3.56 -8.59
C ARG A 304 1.05 -3.94 -7.22
N SER A 305 2.31 -4.36 -7.17
CA SER A 305 2.96 -4.75 -5.92
C SER A 305 3.02 -3.60 -4.91
N ALA A 306 3.20 -2.37 -5.38
CA ALA A 306 3.22 -1.19 -4.51
C ALA A 306 1.86 -0.89 -3.87
N VAL A 307 0.77 -0.98 -4.65
CA VAL A 307 -0.59 -0.81 -4.14
C VAL A 307 -0.93 -1.92 -3.14
N GLU A 308 -0.60 -3.17 -3.44
CA GLU A 308 -0.78 -4.30 -2.53
C GLU A 308 0.03 -4.10 -1.22
N ALA A 309 1.31 -3.75 -1.32
CA ALA A 309 2.18 -3.52 -0.18
C ALA A 309 1.70 -2.36 0.71
N GLY A 310 1.34 -1.22 0.10
CA GLY A 310 0.85 -0.06 0.85
C GLY A 310 -0.49 -0.36 1.53
N ARG A 311 -1.38 -1.14 0.90
CA ARG A 311 -2.65 -1.57 1.51
C ARG A 311 -2.41 -2.51 2.70
N LEU A 312 -1.48 -3.45 2.56
CA LEU A 312 -1.08 -4.33 3.66
C LEU A 312 -0.48 -3.52 4.82
N ALA A 313 0.39 -2.54 4.53
CA ALA A 313 0.98 -1.66 5.54
C ALA A 313 -0.07 -0.83 6.28
N TYR A 314 -1.08 -0.30 5.57
CA TYR A 314 -2.21 0.39 6.19
C TYR A 314 -2.98 -0.51 7.15
N ARG A 315 -3.34 -1.73 6.72
CA ARG A 315 -4.09 -2.70 7.54
C ARG A 315 -3.27 -3.25 8.71
N ALA A 316 -1.95 -3.35 8.56
CA ALA A 316 -1.06 -3.84 9.61
C ALA A 316 -0.91 -2.86 10.77
N GLY A 317 -1.18 -1.57 10.56
CA GLY A 317 -0.99 -0.53 11.57
C GLY A 317 0.50 -0.32 11.85
N ARG A 318 1.18 0.45 10.98
CA ARG A 318 2.60 0.76 11.14
C ARG A 318 2.92 1.32 12.53
N MET A 319 4.16 1.10 12.97
CA MET A 319 4.66 1.72 14.20
C MET A 319 4.56 3.25 14.16
N GLY A 320 4.34 3.85 15.34
CA GLY A 320 4.38 5.30 15.51
C GLY A 320 5.76 5.86 15.19
N GLN A 321 5.79 7.05 14.57
CA GLN A 321 7.04 7.76 14.32
C GLN A 321 7.61 8.28 15.64
N ARG A 322 8.90 8.04 15.87
CA ARG A 322 9.64 8.54 17.03
C ARG A 322 10.70 9.53 16.55
N ARG A 323 10.97 10.55 17.37
CA ARG A 323 12.01 11.56 17.06
C ARG A 323 13.43 11.08 17.35
N TYR A 324 13.57 10.12 18.27
CA TYR A 324 14.85 9.57 18.70
C TYR A 324 14.80 8.04 18.65
N ALA A 325 15.97 7.42 18.63
CA ALA A 325 16.08 5.97 18.72
C ALA A 325 15.47 5.48 20.04
N ASP A 326 14.73 4.39 19.95
CA ASP A 326 14.22 3.65 21.11
C ASP A 326 14.65 2.19 20.89
N PRO A 327 15.38 1.58 21.84
CA PRO A 327 15.91 0.24 21.68
C PRO A 327 14.84 -0.77 21.23
N SER A 328 15.10 -1.50 20.15
CA SER A 328 14.20 -2.55 19.68
C SER A 328 14.20 -3.79 20.58
N SER A 329 15.21 -3.91 21.45
CA SER A 329 15.37 -4.98 22.42
C SER A 329 15.11 -4.45 23.83
N PRO A 330 14.41 -5.20 24.70
CA PRO A 330 14.31 -4.85 26.11
C PRO A 330 15.69 -4.59 26.72
N LEU A 331 15.83 -3.53 27.50
CA LEU A 331 17.08 -3.22 28.22
C LEU A 331 17.38 -4.23 29.34
N ALA A 332 16.38 -5.01 29.76
CA ALA A 332 16.55 -6.08 30.72
C ALA A 332 17.30 -7.26 30.06
N GLY A 333 18.47 -7.61 30.60
CA GLY A 333 19.31 -8.71 30.11
C GLY A 333 20.37 -8.30 29.07
N LEU A 334 20.72 -7.02 28.99
CA LEU A 334 21.94 -6.58 28.32
C LEU A 334 23.16 -6.89 29.20
N ILE A 335 24.20 -7.44 28.58
CA ILE A 335 25.51 -7.75 29.17
C ILE A 335 26.40 -6.49 29.08
#